data_AF-A0A516R3V5-F1
#
_entry.id   AF-A0A516R3V5-F1
#
_cell.length_a   1.000
_cell.length_b   1.000
_cell.length_c   1.000
_cell.angle_alpha   90.00
_cell.angle_beta   90.00
_cell.angle_gamma   90.00
#
_symmetry.space_group_name_H-M   'P 1'
#
loop_
_entity.id
_entity.type
_entity.pdbx_description
1 polymer ?
#
loop_
_entity_poly.entity_id
_entity_poly.type
_entity_poly.pdbx_seq_one_letter_code
_entity_poly.pdbx_strand_id
1 'polypeptide(L)'
;MPLHVPPAPAPALRSVLTALSSPTAVREARTPSLRTAQGPVSPDVPLPVHELDHAATEPAPATGAATKLIGWRFLIRCGERAVAAAETMLTPDGWAFSHFCEGPYIASAERALRHAEAMPQPYQPRLLSVPELYMLTLWLHGDRGADAASGPLAPTDILVPLAPAPPGIAAHRPHRAADLLPVLTHRLAPAPLLGSPV
;
A
#
# COMPACT_ATOMS: atom_id res chain seq x y z
N MET A 1 -13.24 13.64 -8.21
CA MET A 1 -14.31 13.19 -7.29
C MET A 1 -13.67 12.63 -6.03
N PRO A 2 -14.31 12.63 -4.84
CA PRO A 2 -13.66 12.14 -3.64
C PRO A 2 -13.36 10.63 -3.76
N LEU A 3 -12.18 10.22 -3.28
CA LEU A 3 -11.86 8.81 -3.07
C LEU A 3 -12.78 8.22 -2.00
N HIS A 4 -13.15 6.95 -2.17
CA HIS A 4 -13.89 6.22 -1.15
C HIS A 4 -12.91 5.49 -0.24
N VAL A 5 -12.31 6.24 0.68
CA VAL A 5 -11.35 5.67 1.64
C VAL A 5 -12.10 4.71 2.58
N PRO A 6 -11.76 3.41 2.60
CA PRO A 6 -12.45 2.46 3.44
C PRO A 6 -12.11 2.70 4.92
N PRO A 7 -13.05 2.50 5.85
CA PRO A 7 -12.74 2.60 7.27
C PRO A 7 -11.77 1.49 7.67
N ALA A 8 -10.71 1.84 8.41
CA ALA A 8 -9.84 0.84 9.02
C ALA A 8 -10.56 0.07 10.13
N PRO A 9 -10.15 -1.19 10.41
CA PRO A 9 -10.58 -1.90 11.60
C PRO A 9 -10.32 -1.06 12.85
N ALA A 10 -11.35 -0.89 13.70
CA ALA A 10 -11.24 -0.07 14.90
C ALA A 10 -10.06 -0.45 15.82
N PRO A 11 -9.70 -1.75 16.01
CA PRO A 11 -8.53 -2.12 16.80
C PRO A 11 -7.19 -1.70 16.15
N ALA A 12 -7.10 -1.68 14.81
CA ALA A 12 -5.92 -1.19 14.10
C ALA A 12 -5.72 0.32 14.30
N LEU A 13 -6.78 1.12 14.14
CA LEU A 13 -6.69 2.55 14.41
C LEU A 13 -6.33 2.83 15.89
N ARG A 14 -6.93 2.09 16.81
CA ARG A 14 -6.67 2.25 18.24
C ARG A 14 -5.21 1.96 18.60
N SER A 15 -4.61 0.91 18.04
CA SER A 15 -3.20 0.58 18.28
C SER A 15 -2.25 1.67 17.76
N VAL A 16 -2.55 2.29 16.61
CA VAL A 16 -1.80 3.44 16.09
C VAL A 16 -1.92 4.65 17.01
N LEU A 17 -3.12 4.98 17.48
CA LEU A 17 -3.34 6.08 18.42
C LEU A 17 -2.59 5.84 19.74
N THR A 18 -2.60 4.61 20.26
CA THR A 18 -1.81 4.23 21.44
C THR A 18 -0.31 4.41 21.18
N ALA A 19 0.20 3.97 20.03
CA ALA A 19 1.61 4.14 19.68
C ALA A 19 2.01 5.62 19.55
N LEU A 20 1.18 6.47 18.94
CA LEU A 20 1.43 7.92 18.84
C LEU A 20 1.44 8.61 20.22
N SER A 21 0.62 8.13 21.15
CA SER A 21 0.59 8.63 22.53
C SER A 21 1.76 8.15 23.40
N SER A 22 2.55 7.17 22.93
CA SER A 22 3.69 6.62 23.64
C SER A 22 4.99 7.34 23.25
N PRO A 23 5.62 8.12 24.16
CA PRO A 23 6.88 8.81 23.85
C PRO A 23 8.00 7.83 23.47
N THR A 24 8.00 6.63 24.05
CA THR A 24 8.98 5.58 23.76
C THR A 24 8.84 5.10 22.32
N ALA A 25 7.63 4.77 21.88
CA ALA A 25 7.39 4.29 20.52
C ALA A 25 7.76 5.33 19.44
N VAL A 26 7.48 6.62 19.72
CA VAL A 26 7.85 7.71 18.79
C VAL A 26 9.37 7.95 18.78
N ARG A 27 10.05 7.86 19.93
CA ARG A 27 11.51 8.08 20.02
C ARG A 27 12.32 6.94 19.41
N GLU A 28 11.91 5.70 19.63
CA GLU A 28 12.58 4.52 19.11
C GLU A 28 12.38 4.34 17.60
N ALA A 29 11.30 4.90 17.05
CA ALA A 29 11.06 4.89 15.62
C ALA A 29 12.17 5.64 14.88
N ARG A 30 12.63 5.05 13.77
CA ARG A 30 13.60 5.67 12.84
C ARG A 30 12.93 6.68 11.91
N THR A 31 12.11 7.56 12.48
CA THR A 31 11.28 8.55 11.78
C THR A 31 11.60 9.97 12.25
N PRO A 32 12.75 10.55 11.85
CA PRO A 32 13.15 11.90 12.27
C PRO A 32 12.05 12.95 12.07
N SER A 33 11.32 12.94 10.96
CA SER A 33 10.27 13.94 10.69
C SER A 33 9.14 13.86 11.70
N LEU A 34 8.75 12.66 12.14
CA LEU A 34 7.76 12.46 13.19
C LEU A 34 8.28 12.95 14.55
N ARG A 35 9.53 12.64 14.89
CA ARG A 35 10.13 13.05 16.17
C ARG A 35 10.29 14.56 16.30
N THR A 36 10.57 15.25 15.20
CA THR A 36 10.77 16.70 15.18
C THR A 36 9.50 17.49 14.86
N ALA A 37 8.37 16.81 14.60
CA ALA A 37 7.11 17.45 14.25
C ALA A 37 6.69 18.45 15.35
N GLN A 38 6.45 19.69 14.96
CA GLN A 38 6.00 20.75 15.85
C GLN A 38 4.49 20.91 15.70
N GLY A 39 3.72 20.20 16.52
CA GLY A 39 2.26 20.27 16.51
C GLY A 39 1.57 18.93 16.81
N PRO A 40 0.23 18.92 16.90
CA PRO A 40 -0.52 17.70 17.04
C PRO A 40 -0.32 16.80 15.82
N VAL A 41 -0.09 15.52 16.08
CA VAL A 41 -0.01 14.48 15.04
C VAL A 41 -1.22 13.57 15.10
N SER A 42 -1.76 13.22 13.95
CA SER A 42 -2.92 12.32 13.85
C SER A 42 -2.77 11.34 12.69
N PRO A 43 -3.29 10.11 12.82
CA PRO A 43 -3.43 9.21 11.70
C PRO A 43 -4.51 9.74 10.74
N ASP A 44 -4.21 9.70 9.45
CA ASP A 44 -5.08 10.09 8.34
C ASP A 44 -4.96 9.06 7.21
N VAL A 45 -5.98 9.03 6.34
CA VAL A 45 -6.06 8.16 5.14
C VAL A 45 -5.64 6.71 5.43
N PRO A 46 -6.50 5.91 6.10
CA PRO A 46 -6.24 4.48 6.24
C PRO A 46 -6.24 3.79 4.88
N LEU A 47 -5.17 3.06 4.57
CA LEU A 47 -5.00 2.31 3.34
C LEU A 47 -4.76 0.83 3.68
N PRO A 48 -5.61 -0.10 3.21
CA PRO A 48 -5.31 -1.52 3.31
C PRO A 48 -4.09 -1.83 2.45
N VAL A 49 -3.16 -2.61 2.99
CA VAL A 49 -1.93 -3.04 2.30
C VAL A 49 -2.09 -4.50 1.92
N HIS A 50 -2.11 -4.77 0.63
CA HIS A 50 -2.14 -6.12 0.09
C HIS A 50 -0.79 -6.45 -0.53
N GLU A 51 -0.35 -7.68 -0.36
CA GLU A 51 0.79 -8.25 -1.06
C GLU A 51 0.32 -9.04 -2.27
N LEU A 52 1.02 -8.91 -3.39
CA LEU A 52 0.73 -9.70 -4.59
C LEU A 52 1.12 -11.16 -4.35
N ASP A 53 0.18 -12.10 -4.47
CA ASP A 53 0.44 -13.52 -4.30
C ASP A 53 0.93 -14.13 -5.63
N HIS A 54 2.25 -14.33 -5.72
CA HIS A 54 2.89 -14.89 -6.91
C HIS A 54 2.60 -16.40 -7.10
N ALA A 55 2.29 -17.14 -6.02
CA ALA A 55 2.03 -18.58 -6.08
C ALA A 55 0.60 -18.89 -6.56
N ALA A 56 -0.35 -18.00 -6.30
CA ALA A 56 -1.74 -18.11 -6.74
C ALA A 56 -1.99 -17.53 -8.15
N THR A 57 -0.96 -16.95 -8.79
CA THR A 57 -1.04 -16.40 -10.15
C THR A 57 -0.84 -17.51 -11.20
N GLU A 58 -1.70 -18.54 -11.20
CA GLU A 58 -1.90 -19.41 -12.36
C GLU A 58 -2.69 -18.62 -13.43
N PRO A 59 -2.39 -18.79 -14.73
CA PRO A 59 -2.87 -17.93 -15.80
C PRO A 59 -4.33 -18.23 -16.16
N ALA A 60 -5.27 -17.77 -15.33
CA ALA A 60 -6.66 -17.57 -15.74
C ALA A 60 -6.88 -16.08 -16.02
N PRO A 61 -6.79 -15.62 -17.28
CA PRO A 61 -6.80 -14.19 -17.63
C PRO A 61 -8.11 -13.45 -17.31
N ALA A 62 -9.15 -14.16 -16.85
CA ALA A 62 -10.47 -13.59 -16.57
C ALA A 62 -10.71 -13.22 -15.09
N THR A 63 -9.95 -13.76 -14.14
CA THR A 63 -10.36 -13.77 -12.71
C THR A 63 -9.59 -12.78 -11.80
N GLY A 64 -8.69 -11.97 -12.37
CA GLY A 64 -7.84 -11.05 -11.60
C GLY A 64 -6.67 -11.74 -10.89
N ALA A 65 -5.75 -10.96 -10.33
CA ALA A 65 -4.61 -11.50 -9.59
C ALA A 65 -4.94 -11.67 -8.10
N ALA A 66 -4.50 -12.78 -7.52
CA ALA A 66 -4.64 -13.03 -6.10
C ALA A 66 -3.77 -12.07 -5.29
N THR A 67 -4.33 -11.56 -4.19
CA THR A 67 -3.62 -10.70 -3.26
C THR A 67 -3.98 -11.08 -1.84
N LYS A 68 -3.08 -10.82 -0.90
CA LYS A 68 -3.27 -11.09 0.52
C LYS A 68 -3.17 -9.80 1.31
N LEU A 69 -4.17 -9.49 2.12
CA LEU A 69 -4.05 -8.40 3.10
C LEU A 69 -2.95 -8.73 4.11
N ILE A 70 -1.95 -7.87 4.18
CA ILE A 70 -0.82 -7.99 5.12
C ILE A 70 -0.86 -6.94 6.23
N GLY A 71 -1.63 -5.87 6.05
CA GLY A 71 -1.67 -4.78 7.03
C GLY A 71 -2.58 -3.62 6.65
N TRP A 72 -2.61 -2.61 7.52
CA TRP A 72 -3.11 -1.27 7.19
C TRP A 72 -2.04 -0.24 7.45
N ARG A 73 -1.91 0.67 6.49
CA ARG A 73 -1.05 1.85 6.58
C ARG A 73 -1.90 3.08 6.87
N PHE A 74 -1.44 3.90 7.80
CA PHE A 74 -2.00 5.22 8.09
C PHE A 74 -0.95 6.28 7.77
N LEU A 75 -1.30 7.32 7.03
CA LEU A 75 -0.42 8.48 6.90
C LEU A 75 -0.50 9.30 8.19
N ILE A 76 0.63 9.63 8.80
CA ILE A 76 0.66 10.44 10.01
C ILE A 76 0.85 11.90 9.61
N ARG A 77 -0.14 12.74 9.91
CA ARG A 77 -0.12 14.16 9.56
C ARG A 77 0.32 15.03 10.71
N CYS A 78 1.06 16.08 10.39
CA CYS A 78 1.28 17.24 11.24
C CYS A 78 0.86 18.47 10.43
N GLY A 79 -0.33 19.01 10.71
CA GLY A 79 -0.97 20.01 9.85
C GLY A 79 -1.24 19.45 8.45
N GLU A 80 -0.81 20.17 7.41
CA GLU A 80 -1.10 19.84 6.00
C GLU A 80 -0.15 18.81 5.36
N ARG A 81 0.80 18.27 6.12
CA ARG A 81 1.83 17.38 5.58
C ARG A 81 1.84 16.03 6.29
N ALA A 82 1.94 14.94 5.53
CA ALA A 82 2.33 13.65 6.09
C ALA A 82 3.82 13.66 6.48
N VAL A 83 4.11 13.38 7.75
CA VAL A 83 5.45 13.36 8.33
C VAL A 83 5.99 11.94 8.52
N ALA A 84 5.11 10.95 8.58
CA ALA A 84 5.44 9.53 8.69
C ALA A 84 4.27 8.68 8.18
N ALA A 85 4.44 7.37 8.21
CA ALA A 85 3.33 6.44 8.16
C ALA A 85 3.39 5.49 9.37
N ALA A 86 2.24 4.97 9.78
CA ALA A 86 2.12 3.91 10.78
C ALA A 86 1.61 2.65 10.11
N GLU A 87 2.27 1.53 10.39
CA GLU A 87 1.87 0.22 9.90
C GLU A 87 1.21 -0.58 11.02
N THR A 88 0.17 -1.32 10.65
CA THR A 88 -0.47 -2.31 11.50
C THR A 88 -0.52 -3.63 10.77
N MET A 89 -0.49 -4.73 11.53
CA MET A 89 -0.53 -6.08 10.98
C MET A 89 -1.57 -6.91 11.74
N LEU A 90 -2.10 -7.93 11.07
CA LEU A 90 -2.96 -8.91 11.70
C LEU A 90 -2.11 -9.99 12.38
N THR A 91 -2.30 -10.18 13.68
CA THR A 91 -1.71 -11.26 14.47
C THR A 91 -2.81 -12.25 14.89
N PRO A 92 -2.47 -13.42 15.47
CA PRO A 92 -3.47 -14.34 16.02
C PRO A 92 -4.38 -13.68 17.08
N ASP A 93 -3.87 -12.67 17.80
CA ASP A 93 -4.61 -11.94 18.85
C ASP A 93 -5.41 -10.74 18.30
N GLY A 94 -5.37 -10.51 16.98
CA GLY A 94 -6.04 -9.41 16.30
C GLY A 94 -5.09 -8.37 15.72
N TRP A 95 -5.58 -7.15 15.51
CA TRP A 95 -4.78 -6.08 14.91
C TRP A 95 -3.79 -5.49 15.91
N ALA A 96 -2.51 -5.47 15.54
CA ALA A 96 -1.44 -4.89 16.33
C ALA A 96 -0.72 -3.77 15.57
N PHE A 97 -0.19 -2.80 16.31
CA PHE A 97 0.78 -1.85 15.79
C PHE A 97 2.06 -2.60 15.42
N SER A 98 2.60 -2.32 14.24
CA SER A 98 3.87 -2.89 13.79
C SER A 98 5.00 -1.90 14.03
N HIS A 99 5.02 -0.79 13.29
CA HIS A 99 6.06 0.23 13.40
C HIS A 99 5.63 1.54 12.74
N PHE A 100 6.33 2.62 13.07
CA PHE A 100 6.33 3.84 12.24
C PHE A 100 7.42 3.72 11.18
N CYS A 101 7.12 4.16 9.96
CA CYS A 101 8.07 4.23 8.87
C CYS A 101 8.14 5.64 8.28
N GLU A 102 9.30 5.96 7.72
CA GLU A 102 9.57 7.19 6.98
C GLU A 102 10.28 6.81 5.67
N GLY A 103 10.11 7.64 4.64
CA GLY A 103 10.75 7.40 3.36
C GLY A 103 10.04 8.04 2.18
N PRO A 104 10.57 7.87 0.97
CA PRO A 104 10.04 8.50 -0.24
C PRO A 104 8.60 8.09 -0.56
N TYR A 105 8.18 6.89 -0.11
CA TYR A 105 6.83 6.40 -0.32
C TYR A 105 5.73 7.22 0.35
N ILE A 106 6.02 8.01 1.39
CA ILE A 106 5.01 8.87 2.04
C ILE A 106 4.59 9.99 1.09
N ALA A 107 5.54 10.83 0.69
CA ALA A 107 5.27 11.94 -0.23
C ALA A 107 4.77 11.42 -1.59
N SER A 108 5.27 10.26 -2.01
CA SER A 108 4.81 9.60 -3.23
C SER A 108 3.35 9.14 -3.13
N ALA A 109 2.94 8.53 -2.01
CA ALA A 109 1.56 8.11 -1.78
C ALA A 109 0.62 9.32 -1.73
N GLU A 110 0.99 10.38 -1.00
CA GLU A 110 0.22 11.63 -0.97
C GLU A 110 0.02 12.22 -2.37
N ARG A 111 1.07 12.24 -3.19
CA ARG A 111 0.98 12.70 -4.58
C ARG A 111 0.04 11.83 -5.41
N ALA A 112 0.14 10.51 -5.28
CA ALA A 112 -0.71 9.58 -6.02
C ALA A 112 -2.18 9.68 -5.59
N LEU A 113 -2.46 9.83 -4.30
CA LEU A 113 -3.80 10.05 -3.76
C LEU A 113 -4.42 11.34 -4.29
N ARG A 114 -3.69 12.47 -4.23
CA ARG A 114 -4.15 13.75 -4.82
C ARG A 114 -4.44 13.63 -6.31
N HIS A 115 -3.63 12.88 -7.05
CA HIS A 115 -3.88 12.64 -8.46
C HIS A 115 -5.14 11.80 -8.68
N ALA A 116 -5.36 10.78 -7.84
CA ALA A 116 -6.53 9.92 -7.90
C ALA A 116 -7.83 10.68 -7.54
N GLU A 117 -7.80 11.62 -6.59
CA GLU A 117 -8.94 12.50 -6.27
C GLU A 117 -9.35 13.41 -7.45
N ALA A 118 -8.39 13.78 -8.30
CA ALA A 118 -8.64 14.56 -9.50
C ALA A 118 -9.24 13.72 -10.65
N MET A 119 -9.28 12.39 -10.53
CA MET A 119 -9.86 11.52 -11.55
C MET A 119 -11.40 11.66 -11.62
N PRO A 120 -12.00 11.42 -12.80
CA PRO A 120 -13.45 11.55 -12.99
C PRO A 120 -14.24 10.44 -12.30
N GLN A 121 -13.67 9.23 -12.21
CA GLN A 121 -14.31 8.10 -11.57
C GLN A 121 -13.90 8.00 -10.09
N PRO A 122 -14.84 7.73 -9.17
CA PRO A 122 -14.51 7.44 -7.78
C PRO A 122 -13.98 6.02 -7.60
N TYR A 123 -12.90 5.88 -6.84
CA TYR A 123 -12.22 4.60 -6.55
C TYR A 123 -12.08 4.37 -5.04
N GLN A 124 -11.95 3.11 -4.64
CA GLN A 124 -11.51 2.71 -3.30
C GLN A 124 -9.98 2.55 -3.31
N PRO A 125 -9.20 3.38 -2.60
CA PRO A 125 -7.74 3.29 -2.60
C PRO A 125 -7.24 2.17 -1.69
N ARG A 126 -6.27 1.41 -2.19
CA ARG A 126 -5.54 0.34 -1.51
C ARG A 126 -4.05 0.47 -1.83
N LEU A 127 -3.19 -0.20 -1.09
CA LEU A 127 -1.77 -0.32 -1.43
C LEU A 127 -1.48 -1.75 -1.87
N LEU A 128 -0.75 -1.90 -2.97
CA LEU A 128 -0.21 -3.17 -3.44
C LEU A 128 1.31 -3.17 -3.25
N SER A 129 1.78 -4.03 -2.34
CA SER A 129 3.18 -4.31 -2.08
C SER A 129 3.67 -5.43 -2.99
N VAL A 130 4.84 -5.25 -3.59
CA VAL A 130 5.58 -6.27 -4.33
C VAL A 130 7.01 -6.29 -3.78
N PRO A 131 7.23 -6.98 -2.64
CA PRO A 131 8.50 -6.92 -1.90
C PRO A 131 9.72 -7.31 -2.73
N GLU A 132 9.58 -8.31 -3.59
CA GLU A 132 10.65 -8.85 -4.43
C GLU A 132 11.17 -7.81 -5.46
N LEU A 133 10.35 -6.82 -5.79
CA LEU A 133 10.73 -5.68 -6.63
C LEU A 133 11.00 -4.42 -5.82
N TYR A 134 10.97 -4.49 -4.49
CA TYR A 134 11.01 -3.36 -3.57
C TYR A 134 10.02 -2.26 -3.93
N MET A 135 8.87 -2.64 -4.47
CA MET A 135 7.91 -1.74 -5.12
C MET A 135 6.63 -1.63 -4.30
N LEU A 136 6.11 -0.41 -4.19
CA LEU A 136 4.79 -0.13 -3.65
C LEU A 136 3.96 0.62 -4.68
N THR A 137 2.68 0.28 -4.76
CA THR A 137 1.76 0.81 -5.79
C THR A 137 0.47 1.25 -5.13
N LEU A 138 -0.05 2.43 -5.49
CA LEU A 138 -1.43 2.79 -5.16
C LEU A 138 -2.35 2.02 -6.10
N TRP A 139 -3.18 1.15 -5.54
CA TRP A 139 -4.20 0.40 -6.23
C TRP A 139 -5.55 1.11 -6.05
N LEU A 140 -6.15 1.53 -7.15
CA LEU A 140 -7.46 2.14 -7.20
C LEU A 140 -8.47 1.09 -7.66
N HIS A 141 -9.20 0.54 -6.69
CA HIS A 141 -10.19 -0.49 -6.94
C HIS A 141 -11.52 0.13 -7.39
N GLY A 142 -12.09 -0.39 -8.48
CA GLY A 142 -13.30 0.16 -9.11
C GLY A 142 -14.59 -0.08 -8.30
N ASP A 143 -14.67 -1.19 -7.57
CA ASP A 143 -15.83 -1.49 -6.71
C ASP A 143 -15.64 -0.87 -5.32
N ARG A 144 -16.40 0.19 -5.06
CA ARG A 144 -16.33 0.92 -3.79
C ARG A 144 -17.01 0.20 -2.63
N GLY A 145 -17.96 -0.69 -2.93
CA GLY A 145 -18.69 -1.47 -1.93
C GLY A 145 -17.97 -2.78 -1.56
N ALA A 146 -16.95 -3.16 -2.31
CA ALA A 146 -16.14 -4.33 -2.02
C ALA A 146 -15.45 -4.19 -0.65
N ASP A 147 -15.37 -5.31 0.06
CA ASP A 147 -14.60 -5.40 1.29
C ASP A 147 -13.14 -5.01 1.03
N ALA A 148 -12.65 -4.02 1.76
CA ALA A 148 -11.29 -3.49 1.64
C ALA A 148 -10.21 -4.47 2.13
N ALA A 149 -10.60 -5.49 2.90
CA ALA A 149 -9.71 -6.53 3.42
C ALA A 149 -9.54 -7.72 2.46
N SER A 150 -10.33 -7.80 1.39
CA SER A 150 -10.36 -8.95 0.50
C SER A 150 -10.62 -8.57 -0.95
N GLY A 151 -10.58 -9.57 -1.83
CA GLY A 151 -10.87 -9.42 -3.25
C GLY A 151 -9.62 -9.46 -4.13
N PRO A 152 -9.75 -10.02 -5.35
CA PRO A 152 -8.65 -10.04 -6.30
C PRO A 152 -8.40 -8.64 -6.84
N LEU A 153 -7.16 -8.42 -7.29
CA LEU A 153 -6.83 -7.28 -8.12
C LEU A 153 -7.47 -7.47 -9.51
N ALA A 154 -8.52 -6.70 -9.80
CA ALA A 154 -9.28 -6.86 -11.03
C ALA A 154 -8.50 -6.30 -12.23
N PRO A 155 -8.62 -6.89 -13.44
CA PRO A 155 -7.90 -6.42 -14.63
C PRO A 155 -8.19 -4.95 -15.00
N THR A 156 -9.39 -4.46 -14.65
CA THR A 156 -9.84 -3.08 -14.89
C THR A 156 -9.41 -2.09 -13.83
N ASP A 157 -8.86 -2.55 -12.70
CA ASP A 157 -8.36 -1.66 -11.66
C ASP A 157 -7.16 -0.85 -12.15
N ILE A 158 -6.94 0.30 -11.51
CA ILE A 158 -5.84 1.18 -11.86
C ILE A 158 -4.72 1.02 -10.83
N LEU A 159 -3.50 0.83 -11.32
CA LEU A 159 -2.27 0.74 -10.55
C LEU A 159 -1.43 1.99 -10.83
N VAL A 160 -1.04 2.69 -9.78
CA VAL A 160 -0.16 3.87 -9.85
C VAL A 160 1.12 3.57 -9.05
N PRO A 161 2.22 3.16 -9.71
CA PRO A 161 3.49 2.87 -9.05
C PRO A 161 3.98 4.08 -8.24
N LEU A 162 4.41 3.85 -7.01
CA LEU A 162 5.00 4.89 -6.17
C LEU A 162 6.50 5.03 -6.45
N ALA A 163 7.05 6.22 -6.19
CA ALA A 163 8.48 6.48 -6.26
C ALA A 163 9.17 6.08 -4.94
N PRO A 164 10.35 5.43 -5.00
CA PRO A 164 11.04 4.97 -6.21
C PRO A 164 10.35 3.76 -6.86
N ALA A 165 10.21 3.77 -8.18
CA ALA A 165 9.73 2.62 -8.94
C ALA A 165 10.91 1.84 -9.54
N PRO A 166 10.80 0.52 -9.74
CA PRO A 166 11.83 -0.27 -10.41
C PRO A 166 12.16 0.25 -11.81
N PRO A 167 13.39 0.05 -12.32
CA PRO A 167 13.76 0.47 -13.68
C PRO A 167 12.77 -0.02 -14.73
N GLY A 168 12.37 0.84 -15.67
CA GLY A 168 11.39 0.52 -16.71
C GLY A 168 9.92 0.58 -16.26
N ILE A 169 9.63 0.91 -14.99
CA ILE A 169 8.28 1.22 -14.52
C ILE A 169 8.23 2.71 -14.16
N ALA A 170 7.30 3.44 -14.75
CA ALA A 170 7.17 4.88 -14.52
C ALA A 170 6.40 5.17 -13.22
N ALA A 171 7.06 5.75 -12.23
CA ALA A 171 6.39 6.23 -11.03
C ALA A 171 5.31 7.28 -11.36
N HIS A 172 4.21 7.25 -10.60
CA HIS A 172 3.06 8.16 -10.71
C HIS A 172 2.30 8.11 -12.04
N ARG A 173 2.63 7.18 -12.94
CA ARG A 173 1.84 6.95 -14.15
C ARG A 173 0.73 5.93 -13.84
N PRO A 174 -0.55 6.26 -14.09
CA PRO A 174 -1.61 5.28 -13.99
C PRO A 174 -1.50 4.20 -15.08
N HIS A 175 -1.65 2.94 -14.68
CA HIS A 175 -1.69 1.77 -15.56
C HIS A 175 -2.95 0.95 -15.24
N ARG A 176 -3.57 0.29 -16.24
CA ARG A 176 -4.53 -0.75 -15.91
C ARG A 176 -3.78 -1.94 -15.32
N ALA A 177 -4.41 -2.64 -14.38
CA ALA A 177 -3.84 -3.85 -13.81
C ALA A 177 -3.54 -4.89 -14.91
N ALA A 178 -4.42 -5.04 -15.90
CA ALA A 178 -4.21 -5.90 -17.07
C ALA A 178 -2.91 -5.59 -17.86
N ASP A 179 -2.46 -4.33 -17.86
CA ASP A 179 -1.28 -3.91 -18.62
C ASP A 179 0.01 -4.04 -17.79
N LEU A 180 -0.06 -3.75 -16.48
CA LEU A 180 1.12 -3.75 -15.60
C LEU A 180 1.42 -5.12 -14.99
N LEU A 181 0.39 -5.91 -14.64
CA LEU A 181 0.59 -7.21 -14.00
C LEU A 181 1.48 -8.16 -14.80
N PRO A 182 1.32 -8.32 -16.14
CA PRO A 182 2.21 -9.18 -16.91
C PRO A 182 3.69 -8.76 -16.80
N VAL A 183 3.97 -7.46 -16.71
CA VAL A 183 5.33 -6.93 -16.54
C VAL A 183 5.89 -7.29 -15.16
N LEU A 184 5.07 -7.19 -14.11
CA LEU A 184 5.45 -7.57 -12.75
C LEU A 184 5.70 -9.08 -12.66
N THR A 185 4.74 -9.89 -13.12
CA THR A 185 4.85 -11.36 -13.11
C THR A 185 6.07 -11.85 -13.89
N HIS A 186 6.36 -11.25 -15.05
CA HIS A 186 7.55 -11.61 -15.83
C HIS A 186 8.86 -11.36 -15.05
N ARG A 187 8.92 -10.30 -14.24
CA ARG A 187 10.10 -9.97 -13.42
C ARG A 187 10.20 -10.80 -12.14
N LEU A 188 9.07 -11.30 -11.66
CA LEU A 188 8.98 -12.17 -10.48
C LEU A 188 9.23 -13.64 -10.82
N ALA A 189 9.14 -14.03 -12.10
CA ALA A 189 9.37 -15.39 -12.53
C ALA A 189 10.79 -15.84 -12.13
N PRO A 190 10.93 -17.02 -11.47
CA PRO A 190 12.24 -17.55 -11.13
C PRO A 190 13.05 -17.75 -12.42
N ALA A 191 14.33 -17.37 -12.38
CA ALA A 191 15.23 -17.63 -13.48
C ALA A 191 15.27 -19.14 -13.77
N PRO A 192 15.25 -19.59 -15.04
CA PRO A 192 15.37 -20.99 -15.35
C PRO A 192 16.68 -21.52 -14.75
N LEU A 193 16.58 -22.54 -13.90
CA LEU A 193 17.75 -23.22 -13.37
C LEU A 193 18.54 -23.77 -14.57
N LEU A 194 19.75 -23.25 -14.77
CA LEU A 194 20.69 -23.80 -15.75
C LEU A 194 20.83 -25.29 -15.44
N GLY A 195 20.35 -26.14 -16.36
CA GLY A 195 20.25 -27.57 -16.17
C GLY A 195 21.59 -28.19 -15.79
N SER A 196 21.57 -29.11 -14.82
CA SER A 196 22.64 -30.08 -14.65
C SER A 196 22.88 -30.79 -16.00
N PRO A 197 24.12 -30.89 -16.48
CA PRO A 197 24.40 -31.71 -17.65
C PRO A 197 24.04 -33.17 -17.37
N VAL A 198 23.45 -33.82 -18.38
CA VAL A 198 23.17 -35.26 -18.43
C VAL A 198 24.47 -36.04 -18.60
#